data_AF-A0A3B9DR07-F1
#
_entry.id   AF-A0A3B9DR07-F1
#
_cell.length_a   1.000
_cell.length_b   1.000
_cell.length_c   1.000
_cell.angle_alpha   90.00
_cell.angle_beta   90.00
_cell.angle_gamma   90.00
#
_symmetry.space_group_name_H-M   'P 1'
#
loop_
_entity.id
_entity.type
_entity.pdbx_description
1 polymer ?
#
loop_
_entity_poly.entity_id
_entity_poly.type
_entity_poly.pdbx_seq_one_letter_code
_entity_poly.pdbx_strand_id
1 'polypeptide(L)'
;MQMFKTARRVVGRFGRHMLPVCALVFLGLVAPSASWAQQTQEAAEEPEVALLTAVTGPLSRDITTAYPNAQAYFDQGLQMMYAFTIDKGLDSFVEAQRLDPDCAMCYFGEAWARGPFLNGRMRPSNAPLAFEAIQKAIVLAEESATPVERALINAMALRYTEEEDADSRPQLDSMYARAMAEVYQDFPDDLDVGTLYAESLILLDPTRANYRLGNPSVQRFHAVLEAVLERDITHPGA
;
A
#
# COMPACT_ATOMS: atom_id res chain seq x y z
N MET A 1 -55.19 26.46 31.49
CA MET A 1 -56.28 27.39 31.14
C MET A 1 -56.53 27.26 29.65
N GLN A 2 -57.75 26.83 29.28
CA GLN A 2 -58.46 27.02 28.01
C GLN A 2 -57.78 26.55 26.70
N MET A 3 -58.28 25.46 26.08
CA MET A 3 -59.42 25.40 25.11
C MET A 3 -58.90 25.52 23.66
N PHE A 4 -59.03 24.46 22.86
CA PHE A 4 -60.15 24.24 21.91
C PHE A 4 -60.28 25.44 20.92
N LYS A 5 -60.41 25.29 19.60
CA LYS A 5 -61.40 24.45 18.92
C LYS A 5 -61.38 24.79 17.41
N THR A 6 -61.57 23.76 16.55
CA THR A 6 -62.43 23.73 15.33
C THR A 6 -62.15 24.71 14.15
N ALA A 7 -62.58 24.47 12.90
CA ALA A 7 -63.48 23.48 12.32
C ALA A 7 -63.32 23.39 10.78
N ARG A 8 -63.52 22.15 10.28
CA ARG A 8 -64.34 21.70 9.14
C ARG A 8 -64.75 22.70 8.03
N ARG A 9 -64.67 22.21 6.79
CA ARG A 9 -65.85 22.14 5.89
C ARG A 9 -65.83 20.87 5.04
N VAL A 10 -66.96 20.18 5.08
CA VAL A 10 -67.39 19.09 4.19
C VAL A 10 -68.54 19.65 3.32
N VAL A 11 -68.87 18.91 2.26
CA VAL A 11 -70.11 18.91 1.43
C VAL A 11 -69.76 19.31 -0.02
N GLY A 12 -70.19 18.61 -1.08
CA GLY A 12 -71.30 17.68 -1.20
C GLY A 12 -71.20 16.70 -2.38
N ARG A 13 -72.19 15.82 -2.41
CA ARG A 13 -72.40 14.68 -3.32
C ARG A 13 -73.75 14.89 -3.98
N PHE A 14 -73.86 14.80 -5.31
CA PHE A 14 -75.06 14.52 -6.15
C PHE A 14 -74.60 14.69 -7.62
N GLY A 15 -74.98 13.93 -8.65
CA GLY A 15 -75.96 12.87 -8.84
C GLY A 15 -75.71 12.20 -10.22
N ARG A 16 -76.39 11.07 -10.45
CA ARG A 16 -76.32 10.20 -11.65
C ARG A 16 -77.03 10.84 -12.84
N HIS A 17 -76.57 10.60 -14.07
CA HIS A 17 -77.43 10.33 -15.25
C HIS A 17 -76.66 9.50 -16.31
N MET A 18 -77.43 8.80 -17.14
CA MET A 18 -77.15 7.56 -17.88
C MET A 18 -76.80 7.76 -19.38
N LEU A 19 -75.90 6.88 -19.90
CA LEU A 19 -75.81 6.26 -21.26
C LEU A 19 -75.64 7.16 -22.52
N PRO A 20 -75.25 6.64 -23.72
CA PRO A 20 -74.69 5.31 -24.10
C PRO A 20 -73.46 5.33 -25.07
N VAL A 21 -72.83 4.17 -25.21
CA VAL A 21 -72.26 3.55 -26.45
C VAL A 21 -71.23 4.32 -27.28
N CYS A 22 -70.02 3.76 -27.38
CA CYS A 22 -69.44 3.30 -28.66
C CYS A 22 -68.20 2.43 -28.40
N ALA A 23 -68.33 1.14 -28.74
CA ALA A 23 -67.26 0.18 -28.75
C ALA A 23 -66.33 0.45 -29.93
N LEU A 24 -65.02 0.54 -29.68
CA LEU A 24 -63.98 0.39 -30.70
C LEU A 24 -63.00 -0.67 -30.23
N VAL A 25 -63.16 -1.86 -30.80
CA VAL A 25 -62.22 -2.96 -30.73
C VAL A 25 -61.04 -2.62 -31.65
N PHE A 26 -59.85 -2.41 -31.08
CA PHE A 26 -58.60 -2.47 -31.81
C PHE A 26 -57.82 -3.70 -31.35
N LEU A 27 -57.84 -4.73 -32.18
CA LEU A 27 -56.86 -5.82 -32.16
C LEU A 27 -55.50 -5.26 -32.58
N GLY A 28 -54.63 -4.99 -31.62
CA GLY A 28 -53.21 -4.72 -31.84
C GLY A 28 -52.38 -5.96 -31.52
N LEU A 29 -51.65 -6.48 -32.51
CA LEU A 29 -50.78 -7.64 -32.38
C LEU A 29 -49.74 -7.44 -31.26
N VAL A 30 -49.72 -8.37 -30.30
CA VAL A 30 -48.58 -8.52 -29.37
C VAL A 30 -47.49 -9.28 -30.12
N ALA A 31 -46.53 -8.56 -30.69
CA ALA A 31 -45.27 -9.16 -31.11
C ALA A 31 -44.46 -9.50 -29.84
N PRO A 32 -43.95 -10.73 -29.67
CA PRO A 32 -43.07 -11.04 -28.57
C PRO A 32 -41.77 -10.24 -28.74
N SER A 33 -41.53 -9.30 -27.83
CA SER A 33 -40.26 -8.62 -27.70
C SER A 33 -39.18 -9.67 -27.49
N ALA A 34 -38.37 -9.92 -28.51
CA ALA A 34 -37.10 -10.60 -28.32
C ALA A 34 -36.29 -9.72 -27.37
N SER A 35 -36.29 -10.10 -26.08
CA SER A 35 -35.31 -9.59 -25.13
C SER A 35 -33.97 -10.04 -25.66
N TRP A 36 -33.26 -9.12 -26.31
CA TRP A 36 -31.83 -9.19 -26.42
C TRP A 36 -31.32 -9.23 -24.99
N ALA A 37 -30.96 -10.43 -24.52
CA ALA A 37 -30.18 -10.58 -23.33
C ALA A 37 -28.88 -9.81 -23.60
N GLN A 38 -28.80 -8.60 -23.05
CA GLN A 38 -27.58 -7.85 -22.97
C GLN A 38 -26.70 -8.65 -22.01
N GLN A 39 -25.97 -9.61 -22.56
CA GLN A 39 -24.88 -10.26 -21.85
C GLN A 39 -23.82 -9.18 -21.73
N THR A 40 -23.89 -8.40 -20.66
CA THR A 40 -22.78 -7.58 -20.20
C THR A 40 -21.67 -8.55 -19.88
N GLN A 41 -20.80 -8.74 -20.86
CA GLN A 41 -19.49 -9.28 -20.66
C GLN A 41 -18.80 -8.25 -19.78
N GLU A 42 -18.84 -8.49 -18.47
CA GLU A 42 -18.07 -7.77 -17.48
C GLU A 42 -16.61 -8.00 -17.89
N ALA A 43 -16.09 -7.06 -18.68
CA ALA A 43 -14.70 -7.07 -19.08
C ALA A 43 -13.92 -7.07 -17.77
N ALA A 44 -13.16 -8.13 -17.51
CA ALA A 44 -12.26 -8.16 -16.37
C ALA A 44 -11.38 -6.90 -16.48
N GLU A 45 -11.57 -5.98 -15.55
CA GLU A 45 -10.82 -4.75 -15.48
C GLU A 45 -9.35 -5.15 -15.34
N GLU A 46 -8.52 -4.78 -16.33
CA GLU A 46 -7.08 -5.01 -16.22
C GLU A 46 -6.59 -4.32 -14.95
N PRO A 47 -5.70 -4.95 -14.17
CA PRO A 47 -5.21 -4.34 -12.94
C PRO A 47 -4.57 -3.00 -13.28
N GLU A 48 -4.90 -1.97 -12.49
CA GLU A 48 -4.37 -0.61 -12.68
C GLU A 48 -2.83 -0.58 -12.65
N VAL A 49 -2.23 -1.52 -11.90
CA VAL A 49 -0.79 -1.77 -11.83
C VAL A 49 -0.47 -3.07 -12.53
N ALA A 50 0.40 -3.06 -13.55
CA ALA A 50 0.81 -4.28 -14.24
C ALA A 50 1.80 -5.09 -13.38
N LEU A 51 1.57 -6.41 -13.28
CA LEU A 51 2.54 -7.35 -12.71
C LEU A 51 3.54 -7.80 -13.79
N LEU A 52 4.81 -7.47 -13.60
CA LEU A 52 5.92 -7.63 -14.56
C LEU A 52 6.74 -8.88 -14.25
N THR A 53 6.40 -10.00 -14.88
CA THR A 53 7.05 -11.30 -14.59
C THR A 53 8.40 -11.52 -15.27
N ALA A 54 8.81 -10.67 -16.21
CA ALA A 54 10.02 -10.86 -17.01
C ALA A 54 11.14 -9.84 -16.76
N VAL A 55 10.83 -8.70 -16.12
CA VAL A 55 11.74 -7.55 -16.03
C VAL A 55 12.44 -7.46 -14.67
N THR A 56 11.80 -7.92 -13.60
CA THR A 56 12.26 -7.66 -12.23
C THR A 56 13.35 -8.63 -11.76
N GLY A 57 13.43 -9.84 -12.34
CA GLY A 57 14.35 -10.89 -11.91
C GLY A 57 13.67 -11.91 -10.99
N PRO A 58 14.44 -12.85 -10.40
CA PRO A 58 13.89 -13.93 -9.58
C PRO A 58 13.83 -13.61 -8.08
N LEU A 59 14.26 -12.42 -7.65
CA LEU A 59 14.27 -12.07 -6.23
C LEU A 59 12.83 -12.13 -5.69
N SER A 60 12.67 -12.81 -4.55
CA SER A 60 11.42 -12.88 -3.81
C SER A 60 11.74 -12.89 -2.32
N ARG A 61 10.89 -12.25 -1.54
CA ARG A 61 10.90 -12.30 -0.09
C ARG A 61 9.56 -12.83 0.36
N ASP A 62 9.55 -14.05 0.90
CA ASP A 62 8.34 -14.62 1.49
C ASP A 62 7.79 -13.68 2.58
N ILE A 63 6.53 -13.29 2.43
CA ILE A 63 5.78 -12.51 3.40
C ILE A 63 4.55 -13.27 3.89
N THR A 64 4.07 -12.90 5.08
CA THR A 64 2.84 -13.44 5.64
C THR A 64 1.64 -12.90 4.86
N THR A 65 1.23 -13.66 3.86
CA THR A 65 0.00 -13.45 3.07
C THR A 65 -0.55 -14.80 2.61
N ALA A 66 -1.88 -14.91 2.51
CA ALA A 66 -2.54 -16.07 1.91
C ALA A 66 -2.77 -15.90 0.40
N TYR A 67 -2.43 -14.74 -0.16
CA TYR A 67 -2.80 -14.35 -1.52
C TYR A 67 -1.55 -14.32 -2.42
N PRO A 68 -1.41 -15.28 -3.36
CA PRO A 68 -0.23 -15.36 -4.23
C PRO A 68 0.02 -14.09 -5.05
N ASN A 69 -1.04 -13.38 -5.44
CA ASN A 69 -0.89 -12.12 -6.18
C ASN A 69 -0.38 -10.98 -5.27
N ALA A 70 -0.76 -10.95 -3.99
CA ALA A 70 -0.22 -9.96 -3.05
C ALA A 70 1.28 -10.19 -2.82
N GLN A 71 1.70 -11.44 -2.66
CA GLN A 71 3.12 -11.83 -2.62
C GLN A 71 3.85 -11.36 -3.89
N ALA A 72 3.30 -11.62 -5.07
CA ALA A 72 3.94 -11.25 -6.33
C ALA A 72 4.09 -9.72 -6.51
N TYR A 73 3.09 -8.94 -6.10
CA TYR A 73 3.20 -7.47 -6.12
C TYR A 73 4.14 -6.94 -5.04
N PHE A 74 4.21 -7.57 -3.86
CA PHE A 74 5.20 -7.22 -2.86
C PHE A 74 6.63 -7.46 -3.38
N ASP A 75 6.88 -8.60 -4.00
CA ASP A 75 8.16 -8.94 -4.62
C ASP A 75 8.52 -7.94 -5.72
N GLN A 76 7.56 -7.59 -6.59
CA GLN A 76 7.77 -6.54 -7.59
C GLN A 76 8.12 -5.21 -6.91
N GLY A 77 7.42 -4.83 -5.85
CA GLY A 77 7.68 -3.62 -5.09
C GLY A 77 9.09 -3.57 -4.53
N LEU A 78 9.53 -4.65 -3.89
CA LEU A 78 10.89 -4.84 -3.36
C LEU A 78 11.95 -4.69 -4.46
N GLN A 79 11.76 -5.36 -5.59
CA GLN A 79 12.66 -5.28 -6.74
C GLN A 79 12.74 -3.86 -7.33
N MET A 80 11.60 -3.16 -7.41
CA MET A 80 11.55 -1.76 -7.86
C MET A 80 12.25 -0.81 -6.89
N MET A 81 12.19 -1.08 -5.58
CA MET A 81 12.94 -0.32 -4.57
C MET A 81 14.46 -0.48 -4.79
N TYR A 82 14.96 -1.70 -4.99
CA TYR A 82 16.37 -1.94 -5.30
C TYR A 82 16.80 -1.35 -6.64
N ALA A 83 15.90 -1.30 -7.63
CA ALA A 83 16.13 -0.64 -8.91
C ALA A 83 15.97 0.90 -8.85
N PHE A 84 15.74 1.50 -7.68
CA PHE A 84 15.47 2.93 -7.50
C PHE A 84 14.27 3.47 -8.31
N THR A 85 13.34 2.60 -8.69
CA THR A 85 12.08 2.97 -9.35
C THR A 85 10.98 3.12 -8.29
N ILE A 86 11.18 4.06 -7.38
CA ILE A 86 10.44 4.19 -6.12
C ILE A 86 8.93 4.33 -6.33
N ASP A 87 8.50 5.14 -7.30
CA ASP A 87 7.07 5.34 -7.58
C ASP A 87 6.39 4.03 -8.03
N LYS A 88 7.08 3.19 -8.84
CA LYS A 88 6.55 1.88 -9.25
C LYS A 88 6.57 0.87 -8.11
N GLY A 89 7.54 0.99 -7.20
CA GLY A 89 7.56 0.23 -5.96
C GLY A 89 6.32 0.53 -5.11
N LEU A 90 6.05 1.82 -4.88
CA LEU A 90 4.87 2.30 -4.17
C LEU A 90 3.57 1.78 -4.80
N ASP A 91 3.40 1.94 -6.11
CA ASP A 91 2.21 1.43 -6.84
C ASP A 91 2.01 -0.07 -6.58
N SER A 92 3.09 -0.85 -6.58
CA SER A 92 3.03 -2.30 -6.37
C SER A 92 2.66 -2.67 -4.94
N PHE A 93 3.20 -1.98 -3.93
CA PHE A 93 2.83 -2.21 -2.54
C PHE A 93 1.37 -1.86 -2.26
N VAL A 94 0.86 -0.76 -2.84
CA VAL A 94 -0.56 -0.38 -2.72
C VAL A 94 -1.47 -1.41 -3.41
N GLU A 95 -1.08 -1.93 -4.57
CA GLU A 95 -1.84 -3.00 -5.23
C GLU A 95 -1.82 -4.30 -4.41
N ALA A 96 -0.69 -4.63 -3.77
CA ALA A 96 -0.61 -5.77 -2.85
C ALA A 96 -1.58 -5.60 -1.67
N GLN A 97 -1.68 -4.40 -1.08
CA GLN A 97 -2.66 -4.10 -0.02
C GLN A 97 -4.11 -4.20 -0.51
N ARG A 98 -4.40 -3.79 -1.75
CA ARG A 98 -5.74 -3.91 -2.32
C ARG A 98 -6.19 -5.37 -2.42
N LEU A 99 -5.25 -6.27 -2.72
CA LEU A 99 -5.49 -7.71 -2.83
C LEU A 99 -5.52 -8.41 -1.48
N ASP A 100 -4.67 -7.99 -0.55
CA ASP A 100 -4.62 -8.49 0.82
C ASP A 100 -4.57 -7.31 1.82
N PRO A 101 -5.73 -6.82 2.30
CA PRO A 101 -5.81 -5.72 3.26
C PRO A 101 -5.26 -6.04 4.65
N ASP A 102 -4.96 -7.30 4.93
CA ASP A 102 -4.38 -7.76 6.21
C ASP A 102 -2.87 -8.06 6.10
N CYS A 103 -2.26 -7.83 4.92
CA CYS A 103 -0.84 -8.00 4.67
C CYS A 103 0.01 -6.89 5.35
N ALA A 104 0.52 -7.15 6.55
CA ALA A 104 1.35 -6.20 7.29
C ALA A 104 2.58 -5.71 6.50
N MET A 105 3.24 -6.60 5.76
CA MET A 105 4.43 -6.24 4.98
C MET A 105 4.11 -5.38 3.76
N CYS A 106 2.91 -5.49 3.19
CA CYS A 106 2.47 -4.64 2.08
C CYS A 106 2.35 -3.16 2.52
N TYR A 107 1.91 -2.93 3.77
CA TYR A 107 1.92 -1.60 4.38
C TYR A 107 3.33 -1.13 4.79
N PHE A 108 4.19 -2.03 5.26
CA PHE A 108 5.62 -1.74 5.45
C PHE A 108 6.28 -1.26 4.16
N GLY A 109 6.01 -1.92 3.03
CA GLY A 109 6.58 -1.58 1.73
C GLY A 109 6.16 -0.18 1.27
N GLU A 110 4.88 0.18 1.41
CA GLU A 110 4.41 1.55 1.16
C GLU A 110 5.16 2.56 2.04
N ALA A 111 5.24 2.30 3.34
CA ALA A 111 5.94 3.19 4.26
C ALA A 111 7.41 3.36 3.84
N TRP A 112 8.10 2.28 3.47
CA TRP A 112 9.47 2.33 2.98
C TRP A 112 9.62 3.19 1.72
N ALA A 113 8.77 2.97 0.71
CA ALA A 113 8.79 3.69 -0.56
C ALA A 113 8.49 5.19 -0.44
N ARG A 114 7.68 5.59 0.56
CA ARG A 114 7.36 7.00 0.82
C ARG A 114 8.49 7.77 1.53
N GLY A 115 9.42 7.06 2.16
CA GLY A 115 10.51 7.62 2.94
C GLY A 115 11.61 8.32 2.13
N PRO A 116 12.64 8.86 2.81
CA PRO A 116 13.88 9.23 2.15
C PRO A 116 14.57 8.01 1.53
N PHE A 117 15.50 8.21 0.63
CA PHE A 117 16.37 7.15 0.09
C PHE A 117 17.71 7.78 -0.30
N LEU A 118 18.67 6.99 -0.79
CA LEU A 118 20.02 7.48 -1.12
C LEU A 118 19.99 8.80 -1.92
N ASN A 119 19.14 8.87 -2.96
CA ASN A 119 19.07 10.01 -3.87
C ASN A 119 17.96 11.02 -3.53
N GLY A 120 17.11 10.72 -2.55
CA GLY A 120 15.88 11.47 -2.27
C GLY A 120 15.75 11.88 -0.82
N ARG A 121 15.22 13.09 -0.58
CA ARG A 121 14.79 13.51 0.76
C ARG A 121 13.33 13.14 0.95
N MET A 122 12.92 13.03 2.21
CA MET A 122 11.52 12.90 2.58
C MET A 122 10.73 14.11 2.07
N ARG A 123 9.63 13.85 1.37
CA ARG A 123 8.70 14.92 0.93
C ARG A 123 7.72 15.18 2.07
N PRO A 124 7.43 16.44 2.45
CA PRO A 124 6.47 16.72 3.52
C PRO A 124 5.09 16.09 3.29
N SER A 125 4.64 16.01 2.03
CA SER A 125 3.38 15.35 1.66
C SER A 125 3.37 13.84 1.89
N ASN A 126 4.53 13.20 2.00
CA ASN A 126 4.66 11.76 2.21
C ASN A 126 4.63 11.37 3.69
N ALA A 127 4.97 12.28 4.61
CA ALA A 127 5.03 11.99 6.04
C ALA A 127 3.74 11.42 6.64
N PRO A 128 2.56 12.07 6.47
CA PRO A 128 1.33 11.53 7.05
C PRO A 128 0.97 10.16 6.46
N LEU A 129 1.23 9.95 5.16
CA LEU A 129 0.92 8.70 4.47
C LEU A 129 1.87 7.56 4.88
N ALA A 130 3.17 7.84 5.03
CA ALA A 130 4.13 6.85 5.52
C ALA A 130 3.87 6.47 6.98
N PHE A 131 3.51 7.47 7.79
CA PHE A 131 3.12 7.26 9.18
C PHE A 131 1.86 6.40 9.28
N GLU A 132 0.79 6.73 8.54
CA GLU A 132 -0.44 5.94 8.53
C GLU A 132 -0.19 4.49 8.09
N ALA A 133 0.54 4.29 7.00
CA ALA A 133 0.87 2.96 6.50
C ALA A 133 1.65 2.14 7.54
N ILE A 134 2.68 2.71 8.18
CA ILE A 134 3.46 1.95 9.17
C ILE A 134 2.66 1.69 10.46
N GLN A 135 1.77 2.59 10.88
CA GLN A 135 0.87 2.32 12.01
C GLN A 135 -0.10 1.16 11.70
N LYS A 136 -0.64 1.12 10.48
CA LYS A 136 -1.47 -0.01 10.01
C LYS A 136 -0.67 -1.32 9.99
N ALA A 137 0.58 -1.29 9.53
CA ALA A 137 1.48 -2.44 9.55
C ALA A 137 1.73 -2.98 10.96
N ILE A 138 1.94 -2.11 11.96
CA ILE A 138 2.12 -2.50 13.37
C ILE A 138 0.91 -3.29 13.88
N VAL A 139 -0.30 -2.75 13.65
CA VAL A 139 -1.55 -3.39 14.11
C VAL A 139 -1.72 -4.77 13.47
N LEU A 140 -1.56 -4.86 12.14
CA LEU A 140 -1.69 -6.13 11.43
C LEU A 140 -0.62 -7.14 11.83
N ALA A 141 0.59 -6.66 12.14
CA ALA A 141 1.67 -7.54 12.57
C ALA A 141 1.35 -8.26 13.88
N GLU A 142 0.51 -7.71 14.78
CA GLU A 142 0.12 -8.37 16.04
C GLU A 142 -0.53 -9.75 15.82
N GLU A 143 -1.25 -9.94 14.70
CA GLU A 143 -2.04 -11.15 14.48
C GLU A 143 -1.21 -12.29 13.87
N SER A 144 -0.40 -11.99 12.85
CA SER A 144 0.14 -13.04 11.97
C SER A 144 1.62 -12.88 11.59
N ALA A 145 2.23 -11.71 11.79
CA ALA A 145 3.60 -11.47 11.32
C ALA A 145 4.62 -12.38 12.01
N THR A 146 5.54 -12.90 11.20
CA THR A 146 6.72 -13.64 11.66
C THR A 146 7.63 -12.73 12.52
N PRO A 147 8.57 -13.31 13.30
CA PRO A 147 9.50 -12.51 14.11
C PRO A 147 10.28 -11.47 13.30
N VAL A 148 10.76 -11.82 12.11
CA VAL A 148 11.56 -10.90 11.27
C VAL A 148 10.72 -9.77 10.68
N GLU A 149 9.50 -10.06 10.22
CA GLU A 149 8.58 -9.04 9.71
C GLU A 149 8.21 -8.04 10.81
N ARG A 150 7.89 -8.54 12.02
CA ARG A 150 7.60 -7.69 13.18
C ARG A 150 8.78 -6.80 13.55
N ALA A 151 10.00 -7.34 13.50
CA ALA A 151 11.21 -6.58 13.79
C ALA A 151 11.45 -5.46 12.76
N LEU A 152 11.30 -5.77 11.47
CA LEU A 152 11.40 -4.80 10.37
C LEU A 152 10.35 -3.69 10.49
N ILE A 153 9.09 -4.06 10.74
CA ILE A 153 7.98 -3.11 10.92
C ILE A 153 8.25 -2.16 12.10
N ASN A 154 8.67 -2.71 13.24
CA ASN A 154 8.97 -1.92 14.43
C ASN A 154 10.16 -0.97 14.20
N ALA A 155 11.20 -1.41 13.50
CA ALA A 155 12.32 -0.55 13.15
C ALA A 155 11.88 0.58 12.21
N MET A 156 11.15 0.27 11.14
CA MET A 156 10.65 1.24 10.16
C MET A 156 9.70 2.26 10.79
N ALA A 157 8.93 1.88 11.81
CA ALA A 157 8.04 2.79 12.53
C ALA A 157 8.78 3.97 13.16
N LEU A 158 10.03 3.78 13.61
CA LEU A 158 10.85 4.84 14.19
C LEU A 158 11.27 5.91 13.18
N ARG A 159 11.09 5.65 11.89
CA ARG A 159 11.47 6.53 10.80
C ARG A 159 10.45 7.66 10.59
N TYR A 160 9.21 7.52 11.07
CA TYR A 160 8.10 8.40 10.70
C TYR A 160 7.39 9.06 11.87
N THR A 161 6.93 10.27 11.60
CA THR A 161 6.04 11.11 12.39
C THR A 161 4.93 11.61 11.45
N GLU A 162 3.80 12.09 11.99
CA GLU A 162 2.68 12.58 11.17
C GLU A 162 3.07 13.75 10.25
N GLU A 163 4.02 14.57 10.68
CA GLU A 163 4.56 15.69 9.92
C GLU A 163 6.06 15.52 9.67
N GLU A 164 6.54 15.96 8.50
CA GLU A 164 7.97 16.02 8.24
C GLU A 164 8.57 17.28 8.84
N ASP A 165 9.59 17.08 9.67
CA ASP A 165 10.41 18.15 10.20
C ASP A 165 11.90 17.87 9.93
N ALA A 166 12.55 18.81 9.26
CA ALA A 166 13.95 18.69 8.88
C ALA A 166 14.91 18.69 10.08
N ASP A 167 14.50 19.30 11.21
CA ASP A 167 15.34 19.38 12.41
C ASP A 167 15.34 18.05 13.19
N SER A 168 14.22 17.33 13.21
CA SER A 168 14.11 16.00 13.83
C SER A 168 14.56 14.85 12.92
N ARG A 169 14.61 15.04 11.59
CA ARG A 169 15.00 14.01 10.61
C ARG A 169 16.30 13.25 10.96
N PRO A 170 17.42 13.92 11.31
CA PRO A 170 18.65 13.20 11.69
C PRO A 170 18.48 12.30 12.92
N GLN A 171 17.62 12.69 13.86
CA GLN A 171 17.35 11.88 15.05
C GLN A 171 16.53 10.64 14.69
N LEU A 172 15.50 10.80 13.86
CA LEU A 172 14.67 9.68 13.38
C LEU A 172 15.49 8.68 12.57
N ASP A 173 16.34 9.16 11.65
CA ASP A 173 17.24 8.31 10.86
C ASP A 173 18.23 7.56 11.78
N SER A 174 18.74 8.22 12.83
CA SER A 174 19.60 7.58 13.85
C SER A 174 18.88 6.53 14.69
N MET A 175 17.60 6.74 15.01
CA MET A 175 16.79 5.75 15.72
C MET A 175 16.52 4.53 14.84
N TYR A 176 16.14 4.76 13.58
CA TYR A 176 15.94 3.70 12.60
C TYR A 176 17.23 2.87 12.37
N ALA A 177 18.37 3.51 12.15
CA ALA A 177 19.63 2.81 11.93
C ALA A 177 20.11 1.99 13.14
N ARG A 178 19.82 2.45 14.36
CA ARG A 178 20.10 1.68 15.58
C ARG A 178 19.18 0.46 15.70
N ALA A 179 17.88 0.63 15.46
CA ALA A 179 16.96 -0.49 15.46
C ALA A 179 17.30 -1.52 14.37
N MET A 180 17.63 -1.08 13.15
CA MET A 180 18.09 -1.99 12.08
C MET A 180 19.39 -2.71 12.42
N ALA A 181 20.28 -2.12 13.22
CA ALA A 181 21.46 -2.82 13.69
C ALA A 181 21.09 -3.98 14.63
N GLU A 182 20.05 -3.83 15.46
CA GLU A 182 19.51 -4.90 16.31
C GLU A 182 18.84 -5.98 15.45
N VAL A 183 17.99 -5.59 14.48
CA VAL A 183 17.37 -6.55 13.54
C VAL A 183 18.43 -7.35 12.79
N TYR A 184 19.49 -6.72 12.29
CA TYR A 184 20.57 -7.42 11.60
C TYR A 184 21.35 -8.38 12.51
N GLN A 185 21.47 -8.09 13.80
CA GLN A 185 22.08 -9.00 14.77
C GLN A 185 21.18 -10.21 15.08
N ASP A 186 19.88 -10.00 15.15
CA ASP A 186 18.90 -11.05 15.45
C ASP A 186 18.62 -11.95 14.24
N PHE A 187 18.74 -11.42 13.02
CA PHE A 187 18.49 -12.12 11.75
C PHE A 187 19.70 -12.01 10.80
N PRO A 188 20.89 -12.47 11.20
CA PRO A 188 22.12 -12.25 10.43
C PRO A 188 22.13 -12.99 9.09
N ASP A 189 21.29 -14.01 8.91
CA ASP A 189 21.20 -14.82 7.69
C ASP A 189 20.18 -14.28 6.67
N ASP A 190 19.36 -13.30 7.04
CA ASP A 190 18.41 -12.64 6.15
C ASP A 190 19.13 -11.54 5.35
N LEU A 191 19.32 -11.78 4.05
CA LEU A 191 20.08 -10.88 3.19
C LEU A 191 19.38 -9.53 2.97
N ASP A 192 18.04 -9.51 2.85
CA ASP A 192 17.30 -8.26 2.72
C ASP A 192 17.43 -7.42 3.99
N VAL A 193 17.41 -8.05 5.18
CA VAL A 193 17.70 -7.35 6.45
C VAL A 193 19.08 -6.70 6.41
N GLY A 194 20.09 -7.40 5.88
CA GLY A 194 21.42 -6.84 5.65
C GLY A 194 21.40 -5.60 4.75
N THR A 195 20.68 -5.67 3.62
CA THR A 195 20.57 -4.53 2.69
C THR A 195 19.82 -3.34 3.30
N LEU A 196 18.72 -3.58 4.03
CA LEU A 196 17.97 -2.53 4.73
C LEU A 196 18.80 -1.91 5.85
N TYR A 197 19.62 -2.70 6.55
CA TYR A 197 20.55 -2.16 7.55
C TYR A 197 21.62 -1.28 6.88
N ALA A 198 22.23 -1.73 5.79
CA ALA A 198 23.18 -0.91 5.03
C ALA A 198 22.54 0.39 4.52
N GLU A 199 21.30 0.34 4.00
CA GLU A 199 20.55 1.54 3.62
C GLU A 199 20.35 2.48 4.81
N SER A 200 19.95 1.96 5.97
CA SER A 200 19.76 2.78 7.17
C SER A 200 21.02 3.54 7.57
N LEU A 201 22.20 2.93 7.41
CA LEU A 201 23.50 3.55 7.65
C LEU A 201 23.85 4.60 6.60
N ILE A 202 23.55 4.32 5.33
CA ILE A 202 23.71 5.25 4.20
C ILE A 202 22.94 6.56 4.45
N LEU A 203 21.72 6.46 5.01
CA LEU A 203 20.87 7.60 5.28
C LEU A 203 21.42 8.54 6.36
N LEU A 204 22.26 8.04 7.27
CA LEU A 204 22.94 8.86 8.29
C LEU A 204 24.00 9.79 7.70
N ASP A 205 24.49 9.54 6.48
CA ASP A 205 25.54 10.35 5.89
C ASP A 205 24.94 11.58 5.16
N PRO A 206 25.13 12.81 5.69
CA PRO A 206 24.64 14.02 5.04
C PRO A 206 25.40 14.33 3.73
N THR A 207 26.53 13.66 3.49
CA THR A 207 27.40 13.81 2.33
C THR A 207 27.20 12.72 1.27
N ARG A 208 26.08 11.97 1.31
CA ARG A 208 25.77 10.84 0.41
C ARG A 208 25.91 11.06 -1.11
N ALA A 209 26.09 12.30 -1.56
CA ALA A 209 26.47 12.63 -2.94
C ALA A 209 27.99 12.54 -3.24
N ASN A 210 28.86 12.44 -2.24
CA ASN A 210 30.32 12.51 -2.35
C ASN A 210 31.04 11.66 -1.28
N TYR A 211 30.81 10.34 -1.31
CA TYR A 211 31.46 9.43 -0.35
C TYR A 211 32.98 9.42 -0.45
N ARG A 212 33.65 9.34 0.70
CA ARG A 212 35.10 9.13 0.80
C ARG A 212 35.36 7.75 1.39
N LEU A 213 36.13 6.92 0.70
CA LEU A 213 36.40 5.54 1.12
C LEU A 213 37.08 5.43 2.51
N GLY A 214 37.79 6.47 2.94
CA GLY A 214 38.40 6.52 4.27
C GLY A 214 37.44 6.92 5.41
N ASN A 215 36.18 7.25 5.11
CA ASN A 215 35.19 7.61 6.12
C ASN A 215 34.71 6.34 6.85
N PRO A 216 34.83 6.25 8.19
CA PRO A 216 34.36 5.09 8.95
C PRO A 216 32.88 4.76 8.74
N SER A 217 32.03 5.76 8.48
CA SER A 217 30.61 5.54 8.16
C SER A 217 30.45 4.81 6.82
N VAL A 218 31.26 5.17 5.81
CA VAL A 218 31.26 4.51 4.50
C VAL A 218 31.75 3.08 4.59
N GLN A 219 32.86 2.88 5.31
CA GLN A 219 33.41 1.54 5.53
C GLN A 219 32.41 0.62 6.25
N ARG A 220 31.57 1.16 7.15
CA ARG A 220 30.59 0.37 7.89
C ARG A 220 29.50 -0.20 7.00
N PHE A 221 28.80 0.62 6.20
CA PHE A 221 27.76 0.08 5.32
C PHE A 221 28.35 -0.75 4.18
N HIS A 222 29.54 -0.41 3.70
CA HIS A 222 30.24 -1.20 2.69
C HIS A 222 30.52 -2.62 3.19
N ALA A 223 31.02 -2.78 4.41
CA ALA A 223 31.27 -4.10 4.99
C ALA A 223 29.99 -4.94 5.15
N VAL A 224 28.84 -4.30 5.44
CA VAL A 224 27.54 -5.02 5.49
C VAL A 224 27.14 -5.50 4.10
N LEU A 225 27.27 -4.65 3.06
CA LEU A 225 26.95 -5.03 1.68
C LEU A 225 27.92 -6.11 1.15
N GLU A 226 29.21 -6.01 1.45
CA GLU A 226 30.20 -7.04 1.11
C GLU A 226 29.82 -8.40 1.74
N ALA A 227 29.37 -8.41 3.00
CA ALA A 227 28.91 -9.64 3.65
C ALA A 227 27.64 -10.24 3.00
N VAL A 228 26.75 -9.40 2.45
CA VAL A 228 25.60 -9.86 1.64
C VAL A 228 26.09 -10.47 0.33
N LEU A 229 26.98 -9.78 -0.40
CA LEU A 229 27.51 -10.23 -1.70
C LEU A 229 28.40 -11.48 -1.60
N GLU A 230 29.09 -11.69 -0.46
CA GLU A 230 29.83 -12.92 -0.18
C GLU A 230 28.91 -14.15 -0.10
N ARG A 231 27.66 -13.96 0.32
CA ARG A 231 26.66 -15.02 0.42
C ARG A 231 25.85 -15.19 -0.86
N ASP A 232 25.49 -14.08 -1.49
CA ASP A 232 24.81 -14.05 -2.78
C ASP A 232 25.27 -12.85 -3.60
N ILE A 233 26.19 -13.12 -4.53
CA ILE A 233 26.73 -12.11 -5.46
C ILE A 233 25.67 -11.57 -6.44
N THR A 234 24.49 -12.19 -6.49
CA THR A 234 23.37 -11.79 -7.37
C THR A 234 22.26 -11.04 -6.63
N HIS A 235 22.40 -10.82 -5.31
CA HIS A 235 21.40 -10.11 -4.52
C HIS A 235 21.29 -8.65 -4.95
N PRO A 236 20.16 -8.19 -5.53
CA PRO A 236 20.11 -6.90 -6.22
C PRO A 236 20.10 -5.70 -5.27
N GLY A 237 19.88 -5.91 -3.97
CA GLY A 237 19.95 -4.86 -2.97
C GLY A 237 21.37 -4.52 -2.47
N ALA A 238 22.41 -5.23 -2.92
CA ALA A 238 23.79 -5.05 -2.47
C ALA A 238 24.78 -4.69 -3.58
#